data_AF-Q9S1C8-F1
#
_entry.id   AF-Q9S1C8-F1
#
_cell.length_a   1.000
_cell.length_b   1.000
_cell.length_c   1.000
_cell.angle_alpha   90.00
_cell.angle_beta   90.00
_cell.angle_gamma   90.00
#
_symmetry.space_group_name_H-M   'P 1'
#
loop_
_entity.id
_entity.type
_entity.pdbx_description
1 polymer ?
#
loop_
_entity_poly.entity_id
_entity_poly.type
_entity_poly.pdbx_seq_one_letter_code
_entity_poly.pdbx_strand_id
1 'polypeptide(L)'
;DQRVRLTGVQKQGKYTKPLRHIALYNEQHGDVVELLTNIDTLAASSIALLYRSRWLIEIFFRNLKQRLSMKAFLGTTRNAVEVQIWTALITMLLMVYLKSIAKYRWCLSNLVSSLRINTFTKMD
;
A
#
# COMPACT_ATOMS: atom_id res chain seq x y z
N ASP A 1 -9.43 -13.24 22.20
CA ASP A 1 -9.22 -14.18 21.09
C ASP A 1 -10.36 -15.20 21.14
N GLN A 2 -11.20 -15.25 20.12
CA GLN A 2 -12.36 -16.15 20.10
C GLN A 2 -12.54 -16.76 18.71
N ARG A 3 -12.99 -18.01 18.65
CA ARG A 3 -13.38 -18.66 17.40
C ARG A 3 -14.85 -18.38 17.14
N VAL A 4 -15.16 -17.80 15.98
CA VAL A 4 -16.50 -17.34 15.62
C VAL A 4 -16.90 -17.95 14.29
N ARG A 5 -18.19 -18.28 14.16
CA ARG A 5 -18.80 -18.74 12.91
C ARG A 5 -19.74 -17.66 12.41
N LEU A 6 -19.80 -17.49 11.10
CA LEU A 6 -20.73 -16.54 10.49
C LEU A 6 -22.15 -17.12 10.58
N THR A 7 -23.01 -16.48 11.38
CA THR A 7 -24.41 -16.91 11.62
C THR A 7 -25.41 -16.35 10.60
N GLY A 8 -24.97 -15.48 9.69
CA GLY A 8 -25.84 -14.84 8.70
C GLY A 8 -26.34 -15.82 7.64
N VAL A 9 -27.65 -15.88 7.44
CA VAL A 9 -28.37 -16.80 6.55
C VAL A 9 -27.81 -16.84 5.11
N GLN A 10 -27.34 -15.69 4.59
CA GLN A 10 -26.72 -15.61 3.25
C GLN A 10 -25.21 -15.92 3.22
N LYS A 11 -24.51 -15.83 4.36
CA LYS A 11 -23.04 -15.99 4.44
C LYS A 11 -22.63 -17.39 4.88
N GLN A 12 -23.52 -18.13 5.52
CA GLN A 12 -23.28 -19.49 6.02
C GLN A 12 -22.92 -20.47 4.88
N GLY A 13 -23.47 -20.26 3.68
CA GLY A 13 -23.17 -21.08 2.49
C GLY A 13 -21.85 -20.72 1.78
N LYS A 14 -21.28 -19.53 2.00
CA LYS A 14 -20.05 -19.07 1.30
C LYS A 14 -18.77 -19.38 2.06
N TYR A 15 -18.84 -19.51 3.38
CA TYR A 15 -17.66 -19.79 4.20
C TYR A 15 -18.02 -20.62 5.43
N THR A 16 -17.72 -21.91 5.39
CA THR A 16 -18.09 -22.90 6.43
C THR A 16 -17.03 -23.03 7.53
N LYS A 17 -15.79 -22.58 7.28
CA LYS A 17 -14.68 -22.74 8.23
C LYS A 17 -14.78 -21.74 9.40
N PRO A 18 -14.36 -22.13 10.63
CA PRO A 18 -14.32 -21.21 11.75
C PRO A 18 -13.31 -20.08 11.47
N LEU A 19 -13.70 -18.85 11.80
CA LEU A 19 -12.84 -17.69 11.74
C LEU A 19 -12.35 -17.35 13.14
N ARG A 20 -11.17 -16.76 13.21
CA ARG A 20 -10.59 -16.24 14.45
C ARG A 20 -10.91 -14.76 14.56
N HIS A 21 -11.53 -14.38 15.67
CA HIS A 21 -11.84 -13.01 16.03
C HIS A 21 -10.84 -12.49 17.06
N ILE A 22 -10.28 -11.33 16.77
CA ILE A 22 -9.24 -10.68 17.55
C ILE A 22 -9.69 -9.23 17.77
N ALA A 23 -9.99 -8.88 19.02
CA ALA A 23 -10.21 -7.50 19.42
C ALA A 23 -8.88 -6.91 19.91
N LEU A 24 -8.49 -5.78 19.34
CA LEU A 24 -7.28 -5.05 19.69
C LEU A 24 -7.69 -3.67 20.22
N TYR A 25 -7.21 -3.32 21.40
CA TYR A 25 -7.38 -1.98 21.91
C TYR A 25 -6.27 -1.08 21.35
N ASN A 26 -6.64 0.01 20.70
CA ASN A 26 -5.69 1.01 20.22
C ASN A 26 -5.57 2.15 21.24
N GLU A 27 -4.54 2.09 22.08
CA GLU A 27 -4.27 3.11 23.10
C GLU A 27 -4.09 4.53 22.52
N GLN A 28 -3.68 4.66 21.26
CA GLN A 28 -3.41 5.97 20.65
C GLN A 28 -4.69 6.70 20.23
N HIS A 29 -5.74 5.98 19.87
CA HIS A 29 -7.00 6.55 19.38
C HIS A 29 -8.18 6.30 20.33
N GLY A 30 -8.00 5.44 21.34
CA GLY A 30 -9.07 5.05 22.28
C GLY A 30 -10.08 4.07 21.69
N ASP A 31 -9.85 3.58 20.46
CA ASP A 31 -10.78 2.73 19.73
C ASP A 31 -10.44 1.24 19.84
N VAL A 32 -11.46 0.38 19.84
CA VAL A 32 -11.31 -1.07 19.71
C VAL A 32 -11.39 -1.45 18.24
N VAL A 33 -10.33 -2.06 17.71
CA VAL A 33 -10.30 -2.61 16.36
C VAL A 33 -10.58 -4.11 16.42
N GLU A 34 -11.69 -4.52 15.81
CA GLU A 34 -12.06 -5.92 15.68
C GLU A 34 -11.59 -6.49 14.33
N LEU A 35 -10.80 -7.56 14.39
CA LEU A 35 -10.24 -8.24 13.23
C LEU A 35 -10.78 -9.66 13.14
N LEU A 36 -11.15 -10.06 11.91
CA LEU A 36 -11.51 -11.43 11.56
C LEU A 36 -10.44 -12.00 10.63
N THR A 37 -9.89 -13.16 10.98
CA THR A 37 -8.84 -13.82 10.21
C THR A 37 -9.06 -15.32 10.12
N ASN A 38 -8.59 -15.93 9.03
CA ASN A 38 -8.52 -17.38 8.87
C ASN A 38 -7.13 -17.94 9.27
N ILE A 39 -6.21 -17.09 9.72
CA ILE A 39 -4.83 -17.47 10.05
C ILE A 39 -4.76 -17.82 11.54
N ASP A 40 -4.62 -19.12 11.82
CA ASP A 40 -4.51 -19.65 13.19
C ASP A 40 -3.04 -19.75 13.66
N THR A 41 -2.08 -19.77 12.73
CA THR A 41 -0.64 -19.98 13.03
C THR A 41 0.06 -18.77 13.61
N LEU A 42 -0.41 -17.55 13.32
CA LEU A 42 0.22 -16.31 13.74
C LEU A 42 -0.33 -15.81 15.07
N ALA A 43 0.52 -15.18 15.88
CA ALA A 43 0.07 -14.50 17.09
C ALA A 43 -0.88 -13.33 16.75
N ALA A 44 -1.79 -13.01 17.68
CA ALA A 44 -2.75 -11.92 17.51
C ALA A 44 -2.05 -10.56 17.26
N SER A 45 -0.91 -10.33 17.91
CA SER A 45 -0.06 -9.16 17.70
C SER A 45 0.54 -9.09 16.29
N SER A 46 0.97 -10.22 15.74
CA SER A 46 1.48 -10.29 14.36
C SER A 46 0.39 -10.01 13.34
N ILE A 47 -0.83 -10.50 13.58
CA ILE A 47 -2.00 -10.23 12.73
C ILE A 47 -2.38 -8.75 12.82
N ALA A 48 -2.32 -8.14 14.01
CA ALA A 48 -2.51 -6.71 14.21
C ALA A 48 -1.51 -5.89 13.37
N LEU A 49 -0.23 -6.26 13.41
CA LEU A 49 0.82 -5.59 12.66
C LEU A 49 0.65 -5.76 11.13
N LEU A 50 0.21 -6.94 10.69
CA LEU A 50 -0.13 -7.19 9.29
C LEU A 50 -1.31 -6.32 8.85
N TYR A 51 -2.36 -6.22 9.67
CA TYR A 51 -3.48 -5.34 9.39
C TYR A 51 -3.05 -3.86 9.35
N ARG A 52 -2.15 -3.45 10.26
CA ARG A 52 -1.57 -2.09 10.24
C ARG A 52 -0.86 -1.79 8.92
N SER A 53 -0.20 -2.78 8.32
CA SER A 53 0.44 -2.64 7.01
C SER A 53 -0.53 -2.35 5.86
N ARG A 54 -1.84 -2.58 6.03
CA ARG A 54 -2.88 -2.17 5.06
C ARG A 54 -2.83 -0.67 4.77
N TRP A 55 -2.54 0.16 5.78
CA TRP A 55 -2.39 1.61 5.60
C TRP A 55 -1.23 1.99 4.68
N LEU A 56 -0.14 1.20 4.67
CA LEU A 56 0.98 1.44 3.77
C LEU A 56 0.57 1.30 2.31
N ILE A 57 -0.37 0.41 2.00
CA ILE A 57 -0.94 0.24 0.64
C ILE A 57 -1.75 1.49 0.25
N GLU A 58 -2.56 2.03 1.16
CA GLU A 58 -3.31 3.27 0.91
C GLU A 58 -2.38 4.46 0.69
N ILE A 59 -1.32 4.56 1.49
CA ILE A 59 -0.26 5.57 1.32
C ILE A 59 0.45 5.36 -0.02
N PHE A 60 0.75 4.12 -0.42
CA PHE A 60 1.32 3.80 -1.72
C PHE A 60 0.43 4.29 -2.86
N PHE A 61 -0.87 3.97 -2.86
CA PHE A 61 -1.79 4.43 -3.90
C PHE A 61 -2.03 5.94 -3.88
N ARG A 62 -2.05 6.58 -2.71
CA ARG A 62 -2.09 8.04 -2.60
C ARG A 62 -0.88 8.66 -3.28
N ASN A 63 0.30 8.13 -2.97
CA ASN A 63 1.56 8.57 -3.55
C ASN A 63 1.62 8.33 -5.06
N LEU A 64 1.13 7.17 -5.53
CA LEU A 64 1.02 6.85 -6.95
C LEU A 64 0.18 7.90 -7.66
N LYS A 65 -1.03 8.20 -7.16
CA LYS A 65 -1.92 9.21 -7.75
C LYS A 65 -1.33 10.63 -7.71
N GLN A 66 -0.67 11.00 -6.61
CA GLN A 66 -0.10 12.35 -6.43
C GLN A 66 1.16 12.58 -7.27
N ARG A 67 2.09 11.62 -7.33
CA ARG A 67 3.39 11.80 -8.00
C ARG A 67 3.36 11.49 -9.49
N LEU A 68 2.39 10.72 -9.97
CA LEU A 68 2.27 10.45 -11.40
C LEU A 68 1.81 11.64 -12.23
N SER A 69 1.28 12.70 -11.58
CA SER A 69 0.53 13.73 -12.28
C SER A 69 -0.38 13.12 -13.36
N MET A 70 -1.34 12.28 -12.97
CA MET A 70 -2.56 12.05 -13.79
C MET A 70 -3.41 13.36 -13.86
N LYS A 71 -2.75 14.51 -13.97
CA LYS A 71 -3.38 15.79 -14.30
C LYS A 71 -3.53 15.95 -15.81
N ALA A 72 -2.73 15.24 -16.60
CA ALA A 72 -2.87 15.16 -18.05
C ALA A 72 -2.60 13.72 -18.51
N PHE A 73 -3.59 13.10 -19.13
CA PHE A 73 -3.38 11.86 -19.87
C PHE A 73 -2.60 12.20 -21.14
N LEU A 74 -1.48 11.51 -21.40
CA LEU A 74 -0.70 11.71 -22.63
C LEU A 74 -1.45 11.18 -23.88
N GLY A 75 -2.50 10.39 -23.66
CA GLY A 75 -3.46 9.94 -24.68
C GLY A 75 -4.72 9.39 -24.03
N THR A 76 -5.86 9.46 -24.71
CA THR A 76 -7.17 9.01 -24.20
C THR A 76 -7.47 7.53 -24.51
N THR A 77 -6.57 6.84 -25.21
CA THR A 77 -6.74 5.42 -25.54
C THR A 77 -6.42 4.53 -24.35
N ARG A 78 -7.08 3.37 -24.26
CA ARG A 78 -6.84 2.40 -23.18
C ARG A 78 -5.37 2.02 -23.06
N ASN A 79 -4.71 1.72 -24.18
CA ASN A 79 -3.30 1.35 -24.19
C ASN A 79 -2.39 2.48 -23.70
N ALA A 80 -2.69 3.74 -24.03
CA ALA A 80 -1.91 4.88 -23.56
C ALA A 80 -2.01 5.02 -22.03
N VAL A 81 -3.21 4.82 -21.47
CA VAL A 81 -3.43 4.83 -20.02
C VAL A 81 -2.72 3.66 -19.34
N GLU A 82 -2.81 2.45 -19.90
CA GLU A 82 -2.12 1.27 -19.36
C GLU A 82 -0.60 1.45 -19.33
N VAL A 83 0.00 1.91 -20.44
CA VAL A 83 1.43 2.19 -20.50
C VAL A 83 1.81 3.27 -19.49
N GLN A 84 1.01 4.33 -19.35
CA GLN A 84 1.26 5.39 -18.36
C GLN A 84 1.25 4.84 -16.92
N ILE A 85 0.36 3.90 -16.60
CA ILE A 85 0.32 3.22 -15.29
C ILE A 85 1.54 2.32 -15.10
N TRP A 86 1.93 1.54 -16.10
CA TRP A 86 3.09 0.65 -16.02
C TRP A 86 4.40 1.43 -15.84
N THR A 87 4.64 2.44 -16.69
CA THR A 87 5.85 3.28 -16.59
C THR A 87 5.95 3.94 -15.23
N ALA A 88 4.83 4.46 -14.73
CA ALA A 88 4.73 5.05 -13.40
C ALA A 88 5.09 4.11 -12.25
N LEU A 89 4.58 2.87 -12.28
CA LEU A 89 4.91 1.85 -11.29
C LEU A 89 6.41 1.53 -11.33
N ILE A 90 6.98 1.39 -12.53
CA ILE A 90 8.42 1.17 -12.73
C ILE A 90 9.22 2.36 -12.19
N THR A 91 8.85 3.59 -12.52
CA THR A 91 9.52 4.80 -12.02
C THR A 91 9.48 4.88 -10.50
N MET A 92 8.33 4.58 -9.88
CA MET A 92 8.20 4.57 -8.42
C MET A 92 9.07 3.50 -7.77
N LEU A 93 9.13 2.30 -8.36
CA LEU A 93 10.02 1.22 -7.91
C LEU A 93 11.49 1.65 -7.98
N LEU A 94 11.91 2.23 -9.10
CA LEU A 94 13.28 2.74 -9.29
C LEU A 94 13.60 3.84 -8.26
N MET A 95 12.69 4.78 -8.00
CA MET A 95 12.90 5.83 -6.99
C MET A 95 13.06 5.25 -5.58
N VAL A 96 12.25 4.25 -5.20
CA VAL A 96 12.37 3.58 -3.91
C VAL A 96 13.68 2.82 -3.81
N TYR A 97 14.07 2.13 -4.89
CA TYR A 97 15.34 1.41 -4.97
C TYR A 97 16.54 2.35 -4.87
N LEU A 98 16.57 3.44 -5.63
CA LEU A 98 17.61 4.46 -5.55
C LEU A 98 17.70 5.04 -4.14
N LYS A 99 16.56 5.34 -3.51
CA LYS A 99 16.51 5.79 -2.11
C LYS A 99 17.09 4.75 -1.15
N SER A 100 16.90 3.46 -1.42
CA SER A 100 17.41 2.37 -0.57
C SER A 100 18.93 2.20 -0.66
N ILE A 101 19.53 2.47 -1.84
CA ILE A 101 20.97 2.39 -2.06
C ILE A 101 21.67 3.70 -1.69
N ALA A 102 20.96 4.82 -1.71
CA ALA A 102 21.53 6.13 -1.40
C ALA A 102 22.13 6.13 0.02
N LYS A 103 23.42 6.47 0.11
CA LYS A 103 24.17 6.58 1.39
C LYS A 103 23.58 7.59 2.38
N TYR A 104 22.76 8.52 1.90
CA TYR A 104 22.20 9.60 2.68
C TYR A 104 20.67 9.49 2.74
N ARG A 105 20.05 9.92 3.84
CA ARG A 105 18.59 9.95 4.01
C ARG A 105 17.94 11.05 3.17
N TRP A 106 17.90 10.87 1.85
CA TRP A 106 17.27 11.83 0.95
C TRP A 106 15.75 11.74 1.07
N CYS A 107 15.09 12.89 1.19
CA CYS A 107 13.65 12.97 0.94
C CYS A 107 13.42 12.65 -0.55
N LEU A 108 12.38 11.88 -0.86
CA LEU A 108 12.11 11.42 -2.23
C LEU A 108 12.02 12.62 -3.19
N SER A 109 11.42 13.73 -2.76
CA SER A 109 11.29 14.97 -3.53
C SER A 109 12.64 15.59 -3.92
N ASN A 110 13.64 15.53 -3.04
CA ASN A 110 14.98 16.07 -3.31
C ASN A 110 15.74 15.17 -4.29
N LEU A 111 15.58 13.85 -4.19
CA LEU A 111 16.16 12.90 -5.14
C LEU A 111 15.59 13.14 -6.54
N VAL A 112 14.27 13.28 -6.66
CA VAL A 112 13.60 13.55 -7.95
C VAL A 112 14.04 14.89 -8.53
N SER A 113 14.13 15.94 -7.71
CA SER A 113 14.57 17.26 -8.16
C SER A 113 16.03 17.25 -8.62
N SER A 114 16.91 16.57 -7.87
CA SER A 114 18.33 16.43 -8.23
C SER A 114 18.53 15.59 -9.48
N LEU A 115 17.80 14.48 -9.64
CA LEU A 115 17.81 13.69 -10.86
C LEU A 115 17.32 14.53 -12.03
N ARG A 116 16.19 15.24 -11.89
CA ARG A 116 15.69 16.11 -12.95
C ARG A 116 16.76 17.13 -13.37
N ILE A 117 17.37 17.84 -12.43
CA ILE A 117 18.40 18.83 -12.74
C ILE A 117 19.58 18.15 -13.44
N ASN A 118 20.16 17.09 -12.87
CA ASN A 118 21.36 16.44 -13.40
C ASN A 118 21.15 15.69 -14.72
N THR A 119 19.96 15.14 -14.98
CA THR A 119 19.67 14.39 -16.21
C THR A 119 19.45 15.35 -17.38
N PHE A 120 18.81 16.49 -17.14
CA PHE A 120 18.56 17.50 -18.18
C PHE A 120 19.76 18.40 -18.46
N THR A 121 20.63 18.68 -17.47
CA THR A 121 21.84 19.50 -17.69
C THR A 121 22.97 18.81 -18.46
N LYS A 122 22.88 17.50 -18.69
CA LYS A 122 23.91 16.69 -19.36
C LYS A 122 23.50 16.19 -20.74
N MET A 123 22.30 16.58 -21.20
CA MET A 123 21.77 16.26 -22.52
C MET A 123 21.96 17.39 -23.55
N ASP A 124 22.67 18.45 -23.14
CA ASP A 124 23.32 19.45 -24.02
C ASP A 124 24.84 19.20 -24.00
#